data_AF-A0A2M8DE94-F1
#
_entry.id   AF-A0A2M8DE94-F1
#
_cell.length_a   1.000
_cell.length_b   1.000
_cell.length_c   1.000
_cell.angle_alpha   90.00
_cell.angle_beta   90.00
_cell.angle_gamma   90.00
#
_symmetry.space_group_name_H-M   'P 1'
#
loop_
_entity.id
_entity.type
_entity.pdbx_description
1 polymer ?
#
loop_
_entity_poly.entity_id
_entity_poly.type
_entity_poly.pdbx_seq_one_letter_code
_entity_poly.pdbx_strand_id
1 'polypeptide(L)'
;MDNKVKTICKQCEQNLKELQEETLKSQQEIMSWKDKYLRALADYQNFENRVSVDKEDLRKTANQFFIMRLLPFLDNLERAETFVKDKNLQMIKQEFIKLLQQEGIEEVVVFGKEFDPYLAEAIDLVPGEKDNIVVEVLRKGYKFQGRLIRPAQVKVSKKVQNSNIKIQSDVKN
;
A
#
# COMPACT_ATOMS: atom_id res chain seq x y z
N MET A 1 -22.73 68.66 -52.46
CA MET A 1 -23.20 67.62 -51.52
C MET A 1 -22.18 66.48 -51.37
N ASP A 2 -21.25 66.33 -52.31
CA ASP A 2 -20.30 65.22 -52.41
C ASP A 2 -19.22 65.14 -51.32
N ASN A 3 -18.78 66.28 -50.76
CA ASN A 3 -17.78 66.26 -49.69
C ASN A 3 -18.34 65.76 -48.34
N LYS A 4 -19.61 66.06 -48.03
CA LYS A 4 -20.26 65.59 -46.79
C LYS A 4 -20.46 64.07 -46.83
N VAL A 5 -20.85 63.54 -47.99
CA VAL A 5 -21.01 62.10 -48.24
C VAL A 5 -19.67 61.37 -48.15
N LYS A 6 -18.58 61.93 -48.72
CA LYS A 6 -17.23 61.35 -48.59
C LYS A 6 -16.72 61.30 -47.15
N THR A 7 -16.98 62.33 -46.35
CA THR A 7 -16.59 62.36 -44.93
C THR A 7 -17.36 61.33 -44.09
N ILE A 8 -18.67 61.19 -44.34
CA ILE A 8 -19.50 60.18 -43.66
C ILE A 8 -19.06 58.76 -44.05
N CYS A 9 -18.72 58.53 -45.32
CA CYS A 9 -18.26 57.23 -45.80
C CYS A 9 -16.93 56.81 -45.14
N LYS A 10 -15.96 57.74 -45.02
CA LYS A 10 -14.71 57.51 -44.27
C LYS A 10 -14.94 57.22 -42.79
N GLN A 11 -15.85 57.95 -42.14
CA GLN A 11 -16.16 57.72 -40.73
C GLN A 11 -16.80 56.35 -40.51
N CYS A 12 -17.70 55.91 -41.40
CA CYS A 12 -18.28 54.57 -41.36
C CYS A 12 -17.23 53.47 -41.53
N GLU A 13 -16.27 53.63 -42.46
CA GLU A 13 -15.17 52.67 -42.64
C GLU A 13 -14.26 52.57 -41.41
N GLN A 14 -14.03 53.69 -40.74
CA GLN A 14 -13.18 53.75 -39.55
C GLN A 14 -13.87 53.08 -38.35
N ASN A 15 -15.15 53.40 -38.12
CA ASN A 15 -15.96 52.74 -37.08
C ASN A 15 -16.12 51.22 -37.36
N LEU A 16 -16.22 50.82 -38.63
CA LEU A 16 -16.30 49.40 -39.01
C LEU A 16 -15.02 48.65 -38.66
N LYS A 17 -13.86 49.27 -38.87
CA LYS A 17 -12.56 48.70 -38.51
C LYS A 17 -12.38 48.59 -37.00
N GLU A 18 -12.72 49.65 -36.26
CA GLU A 18 -12.65 49.65 -34.79
C GLU A 18 -13.56 48.54 -34.20
N LEU A 19 -14.79 48.42 -34.70
CA LEU A 19 -15.73 47.38 -34.28
C LEU A 19 -15.23 45.96 -34.63
N GLN A 20 -14.60 45.78 -35.79
CA GLN A 20 -13.97 44.50 -36.16
C GLN A 20 -12.80 44.14 -35.24
N GLU A 21 -11.95 45.12 -34.89
CA GLU A 21 -10.85 44.92 -33.96
C GLU A 21 -11.34 44.58 -32.55
N GLU A 22 -12.37 45.26 -32.05
CA GLU A 22 -13.01 44.95 -30.76
C GLU A 22 -13.63 43.56 -30.75
N THR A 23 -14.33 43.20 -31.83
CA THR A 23 -14.94 41.86 -31.96
C THR A 23 -13.85 40.78 -31.94
N LEU A 24 -12.72 41.01 -32.60
CA LEU A 24 -11.62 40.06 -32.68
C LEU A 24 -10.89 39.93 -31.33
N LYS A 25 -10.68 41.03 -30.61
CA LYS A 25 -10.14 41.02 -29.23
C LYS A 25 -11.08 40.25 -28.29
N SER A 26 -12.38 40.54 -28.34
CA SER A 26 -13.36 39.83 -27.51
C SER A 26 -13.40 38.33 -27.81
N GLN A 27 -13.33 37.93 -29.08
CA GLN A 27 -13.25 36.51 -29.47
C GLN A 27 -11.98 35.84 -28.94
N GLN A 28 -10.82 36.53 -28.98
CA GLN A 28 -9.57 36.02 -28.42
C GLN A 28 -9.64 35.85 -26.90
N GLU A 29 -10.24 36.81 -26.19
CA GLU A 29 -10.46 36.72 -24.75
C GLU A 29 -11.38 35.54 -24.42
N ILE A 30 -12.49 35.37 -25.14
CA ILE A 30 -13.40 34.23 -24.97
C ILE A 30 -12.67 32.91 -25.17
N MET A 31 -11.83 32.80 -26.21
CA MET A 31 -11.03 31.59 -26.46
C MET A 31 -10.04 31.32 -25.32
N SER A 32 -9.33 32.35 -24.83
CA SER A 32 -8.41 32.24 -23.70
C SER A 32 -9.14 31.82 -22.41
N TRP A 33 -10.31 32.41 -22.11
CA TRP A 33 -11.11 32.04 -20.95
C TRP A 33 -11.66 30.62 -21.06
N LYS A 34 -12.07 30.20 -22.25
CA LYS A 34 -12.52 28.83 -22.51
C LYS A 34 -11.40 27.82 -22.28
N ASP A 35 -10.17 28.09 -22.73
CA ASP A 35 -9.02 27.23 -22.48
C ASP A 35 -8.71 27.12 -20.99
N LYS A 36 -8.65 28.26 -20.29
CA LYS A 36 -8.45 28.29 -18.83
C LYS A 36 -9.53 27.52 -18.08
N TYR A 37 -10.79 27.68 -18.49
CA TYR A 37 -11.92 26.98 -17.89
C TYR A 37 -11.83 25.46 -18.11
N LEU A 38 -11.53 25.01 -19.33
CA LEU A 38 -11.37 23.59 -19.64
C LEU A 38 -10.21 22.98 -18.86
N ARG A 39 -9.10 23.71 -18.71
CA ARG A 39 -7.96 23.27 -17.89
C ARG A 39 -8.34 23.17 -16.40
N ALA A 40 -8.99 24.19 -15.86
CA ALA A 40 -9.45 24.18 -14.47
C ALA A 40 -10.44 23.03 -14.21
N LEU A 41 -11.31 22.72 -15.18
CA LEU A 41 -12.24 21.59 -15.09
C LEU A 41 -11.49 20.25 -15.09
N ALA A 42 -10.48 20.09 -15.94
CA ALA A 42 -9.64 18.90 -15.97
C ALA A 42 -8.85 18.73 -14.66
N ASP A 43 -8.27 19.80 -14.14
CA ASP A 43 -7.56 19.80 -12.85
C ASP A 43 -8.50 19.43 -11.69
N TYR A 44 -9.74 19.93 -11.72
CA TYR A 44 -10.75 19.59 -10.72
C TYR A 44 -11.14 18.10 -10.78
N GLN A 45 -11.38 17.55 -11.97
CA GLN A 45 -11.66 16.12 -12.13
C GLN A 45 -10.50 15.24 -11.62
N ASN A 46 -9.27 15.62 -11.93
CA ASN A 46 -8.07 14.93 -11.42
C ASN A 46 -7.99 15.01 -9.88
N PHE A 47 -8.29 16.17 -9.31
CA PHE A 47 -8.34 16.36 -7.87
C PHE A 47 -9.43 15.52 -7.20
N GLU A 48 -10.65 15.48 -7.74
CA GLU A 48 -11.73 14.65 -7.20
C GLU A 48 -11.37 13.17 -7.19
N ASN A 49 -10.83 12.66 -8.31
CA ASN A 49 -10.34 11.29 -8.40
C ASN A 49 -9.27 10.99 -7.35
N ARG A 50 -8.30 11.90 -7.19
CA ARG A 50 -7.25 11.79 -6.18
C ARG A 50 -7.82 11.76 -4.76
N VAL A 51 -8.73 12.68 -4.44
CA VAL A 51 -9.37 12.74 -3.12
C VAL A 51 -10.16 11.47 -2.82
N SER A 52 -10.79 10.86 -3.82
CA SER A 52 -11.49 9.58 -3.64
C SER A 52 -10.52 8.47 -3.25
N VAL A 53 -9.39 8.35 -3.96
CA VAL A 53 -8.34 7.36 -3.67
C VAL A 53 -7.75 7.59 -2.28
N ASP A 54 -7.40 8.84 -1.95
CA ASP A 54 -6.83 9.20 -0.65
C ASP A 54 -7.79 8.85 0.51
N LYS A 55 -9.11 9.05 0.33
CA LYS A 55 -10.13 8.66 1.32
C LYS A 55 -10.18 7.14 1.54
N GLU A 56 -10.09 6.35 0.47
CA GLU A 56 -10.06 4.90 0.57
C GLU A 56 -8.80 4.41 1.28
N ASP A 57 -7.64 5.00 0.96
CA ASP A 57 -6.37 4.64 1.58
C ASP A 57 -6.32 5.04 3.04
N LEU A 58 -6.91 6.18 3.42
CA LEU A 58 -7.07 6.56 4.82
C LEU A 58 -7.94 5.55 5.58
N ARG A 59 -9.04 5.07 4.99
CA ARG A 59 -9.88 4.02 5.60
C ARG A 59 -9.10 2.72 5.80
N LYS A 60 -8.39 2.25 4.78
CA LYS A 60 -7.56 1.04 4.85
C LYS A 60 -6.48 1.17 5.92
N THR A 61 -5.83 2.32 5.99
CA THR A 61 -4.77 2.60 6.96
C THR A 61 -5.31 2.66 8.38
N ALA A 62 -6.47 3.29 8.60
CA ALA A 62 -7.14 3.31 9.91
C ALA A 62 -7.49 1.89 10.38
N ASN A 63 -8.05 1.06 9.50
CA ASN A 63 -8.36 -0.34 9.81
C ASN A 63 -7.08 -1.14 10.12
N GLN A 64 -6.01 -0.94 9.35
CA GLN A 64 -4.71 -1.56 9.61
C GLN A 64 -4.20 -1.26 11.03
N PHE A 65 -4.24 0.00 11.47
CA PHE A 65 -3.79 0.35 12.83
C PHE A 65 -4.64 -0.31 13.91
N PHE A 66 -5.96 -0.37 13.71
CA PHE A 66 -6.87 -1.04 14.63
C PHE A 66 -6.56 -2.54 14.73
N ILE A 67 -6.44 -3.22 13.59
CA ILE A 67 -6.12 -4.66 13.52
C ILE A 67 -4.77 -4.94 14.20
N MET A 68 -3.75 -4.12 13.93
CA MET A 68 -2.42 -4.30 14.51
C MET A 68 -2.42 -4.24 16.05
N ARG A 69 -3.31 -3.41 16.64
CA ARG A 69 -3.51 -3.36 18.10
C ARG A 69 -4.30 -4.55 18.64
N LEU A 70 -5.09 -5.22 17.80
CA LEU A 70 -5.88 -6.38 18.18
C LEU A 70 -5.07 -7.69 18.09
N LEU A 71 -4.09 -7.80 17.18
CA LEU A 71 -3.28 -9.01 17.03
C LEU A 71 -2.60 -9.51 18.32
N PRO A 72 -2.06 -8.67 19.24
CA PRO A 72 -1.53 -9.13 20.52
C PRO A 72 -2.56 -9.88 21.38
N PHE A 73 -3.85 -9.56 21.26
CA PHE A 73 -4.90 -10.30 21.95
C PHE A 73 -5.03 -11.73 21.41
N LEU A 74 -4.97 -11.90 20.09
CA LEU A 74 -4.94 -13.23 19.46
C LEU A 74 -3.70 -14.02 19.88
N ASP A 75 -2.54 -13.38 19.95
CA ASP A 75 -1.31 -14.03 20.42
C ASP A 75 -1.47 -14.55 21.85
N ASN A 76 -2.13 -13.77 22.72
CA ASN A 76 -2.42 -14.20 24.10
C ASN A 76 -3.40 -15.37 24.15
N LEU A 77 -4.40 -15.43 23.26
CA LEU A 77 -5.31 -16.57 23.14
C LEU A 77 -4.56 -17.84 22.69
N GLU A 78 -3.68 -17.74 21.69
CA GLU A 78 -2.83 -18.86 21.24
C GLU A 78 -1.89 -19.34 22.36
N ARG A 79 -1.32 -18.39 23.10
CA ARG A 79 -0.50 -18.70 24.28
C ARG A 79 -1.32 -19.40 25.36
N ALA A 80 -2.52 -18.91 25.68
CA ALA A 80 -3.39 -19.50 26.69
C ALA A 80 -3.84 -20.93 26.31
N GLU A 81 -4.17 -21.17 25.03
CA GLU A 81 -4.52 -22.49 24.51
C GLU A 81 -3.42 -23.52 24.75
N THR A 82 -2.15 -23.11 24.62
CA THR A 82 -0.99 -23.98 24.86
C THR A 82 -0.93 -24.52 26.30
N PHE A 83 -1.40 -23.73 27.28
CA PHE A 83 -1.40 -24.12 28.69
C PHE A 83 -2.69 -24.81 29.14
N VAL A 84 -3.85 -24.28 28.75
CA VAL A 84 -5.16 -24.69 29.31
C VAL A 84 -5.77 -25.87 28.53
N LYS A 85 -5.45 -26.04 27.23
CA LYS A 85 -5.97 -27.09 26.34
C LYS A 85 -7.49 -27.30 26.40
N ASP A 86 -8.25 -26.23 26.65
CA ASP A 86 -9.71 -26.25 26.67
C ASP A 86 -10.26 -26.17 25.24
N LYS A 87 -11.20 -27.06 24.91
CA LYS A 87 -11.89 -27.11 23.60
C LYS A 87 -12.71 -25.84 23.35
N ASN A 88 -13.31 -25.25 24.39
CA ASN A 88 -14.10 -24.03 24.25
C ASN A 88 -13.22 -22.85 23.82
N LEU A 89 -12.01 -22.74 24.40
CA LEU A 89 -11.03 -21.73 24.03
C LEU A 89 -10.58 -21.91 22.57
N GLN A 90 -10.36 -23.16 22.14
CA GLN A 90 -10.03 -23.48 20.76
C GLN A 90 -11.14 -23.07 19.79
N MET A 91 -12.42 -23.29 20.15
CA MET A 91 -13.57 -22.86 19.34
C MET A 91 -13.63 -21.34 19.19
N ILE A 92 -13.51 -20.60 20.29
CA ILE A 92 -13.52 -19.12 20.27
C ILE A 92 -12.39 -18.58 19.38
N LYS A 93 -11.18 -19.16 19.49
CA LYS A 93 -10.05 -18.79 18.64
C LYS A 93 -10.35 -19.04 17.16
N GLN A 94 -10.94 -20.18 16.81
CA GLN A 94 -11.29 -20.50 15.43
C GLN A 94 -12.35 -19.55 14.87
N GLU A 95 -13.37 -19.19 15.65
CA GLU A 95 -14.37 -18.20 15.26
C GLU A 95 -13.73 -16.84 15.02
N PHE A 96 -12.81 -16.43 15.90
CA PHE A 96 -12.08 -15.18 15.76
C PHE A 96 -11.21 -15.16 14.49
N ILE A 97 -10.47 -16.23 14.19
CA ILE A 97 -9.68 -16.35 12.96
C ILE A 97 -10.59 -16.28 11.72
N LYS A 98 -11.75 -16.94 11.74
CA LYS A 98 -12.72 -16.86 10.63
C LYS A 98 -13.22 -15.44 10.42
N LEU A 99 -13.50 -14.70 11.49
CA LEU A 99 -13.91 -13.30 11.42
C LEU A 99 -12.80 -12.44 10.81
N LEU A 100 -11.54 -12.63 11.23
CA LEU A 100 -10.40 -11.93 10.63
C LEU A 100 -10.28 -12.21 9.12
N GLN A 101 -10.46 -13.46 8.69
CA GLN A 101 -10.44 -13.84 7.28
C GLN A 101 -11.56 -13.18 6.47
N GLN A 102 -12.77 -13.07 7.04
CA GLN A 102 -13.90 -12.38 6.40
C GLN A 102 -13.64 -10.87 6.21
N GLU A 103 -12.91 -10.25 7.14
CA GLU A 103 -12.47 -8.86 7.04
C GLU A 103 -11.25 -8.67 6.11
N GLY A 104 -10.77 -9.74 5.46
CA GLY A 104 -9.63 -9.69 4.52
C GLY A 104 -8.25 -9.69 5.19
N ILE A 105 -8.17 -10.24 6.41
CA ILE A 105 -6.92 -10.46 7.15
C ILE A 105 -6.49 -11.92 6.98
N GLU A 106 -5.28 -12.13 6.51
CA GLU A 106 -4.74 -13.45 6.16
C GLU A 106 -3.47 -13.74 6.96
N GLU A 107 -3.34 -14.98 7.43
CA GLU A 107 -2.11 -15.46 8.09
C GLU A 107 -0.99 -15.66 7.06
N VAL A 108 0.22 -15.22 7.39
CA VAL A 108 1.41 -15.44 6.55
C VAL A 108 1.99 -16.82 6.87
N VAL A 109 1.71 -17.79 6.00
CA VAL A 109 2.21 -19.17 6.16
C VAL A 109 3.67 -19.27 5.72
N VAL A 110 4.57 -19.29 6.71
CA VAL A 110 6.04 -19.36 6.52
C VAL A 110 6.68 -20.65 7.02
N PHE A 111 5.99 -21.43 7.86
CA PHE A 111 6.52 -22.68 8.41
C PHE A 111 6.94 -23.66 7.31
N GLY A 112 8.17 -24.19 7.40
CA GLY A 112 8.72 -25.16 6.44
C GLY A 112 9.10 -24.59 5.07
N LYS A 113 8.95 -23.28 4.85
CA LYS A 113 9.36 -22.60 3.61
C LYS A 113 10.75 -21.98 3.75
N GLU A 114 11.34 -21.62 2.61
CA GLU A 114 12.52 -20.75 2.60
C GLU A 114 12.21 -19.41 3.28
N PHE A 115 13.16 -18.93 4.06
CA PHE A 115 13.05 -17.68 4.80
C PHE A 115 13.03 -16.50 3.82
N ASP A 116 11.97 -15.70 3.91
CA ASP A 116 11.80 -14.47 3.16
C ASP A 116 11.81 -13.25 4.13
N PRO A 117 12.84 -12.38 4.08
CA PRO A 117 12.93 -11.17 4.90
C PRO A 117 11.76 -10.20 4.72
N TYR A 118 11.04 -10.25 3.59
CA TYR A 118 9.86 -9.41 3.36
C TYR A 118 8.63 -9.91 4.11
N LEU A 119 8.59 -11.18 4.51
CA LEU A 119 7.42 -11.81 5.12
C LEU A 119 7.64 -12.22 6.59
N ALA A 120 8.91 -12.42 6.97
CA ALA A 120 9.27 -12.90 8.29
C ALA A 120 10.53 -12.21 8.84
N GLU A 121 10.57 -12.11 10.16
CA GLU A 121 11.70 -11.66 10.96
C GLU A 121 12.35 -12.87 11.64
N ALA A 122 13.62 -13.12 11.35
CA ALA A 122 14.38 -14.20 11.98
C ALA A 122 14.84 -13.75 13.38
N ILE A 123 14.31 -14.39 14.42
CA ILE A 123 14.65 -14.09 15.82
C ILE A 123 15.83 -14.94 16.30
N ASP A 124 15.94 -16.17 15.80
CA ASP A 124 16.95 -17.12 16.24
C ASP A 124 17.38 -18.06 15.11
N LEU A 125 18.59 -18.60 15.22
CA LEU A 125 19.16 -19.57 14.30
C LEU A 125 19.28 -20.92 15.00
N VAL A 126 18.64 -21.94 14.42
CA VAL A 126 18.66 -23.31 14.95
C VAL A 126 19.46 -24.23 14.04
N PRO A 127 20.20 -25.22 14.59
CA PRO A 127 20.89 -26.21 13.77
C PRO A 127 19.87 -27.01 12.95
N GLY A 128 20.10 -27.15 11.64
CA GLY A 128 19.23 -27.89 10.73
C GLY A 128 20.00 -28.59 9.61
N GLU A 129 19.28 -29.37 8.80
CA GLU A 129 19.86 -30.09 7.65
C GLU A 129 20.14 -29.16 6.46
N LYS A 130 19.31 -28.14 6.29
CA LYS A 130 19.36 -27.14 5.22
C LYS A 130 19.58 -25.75 5.82
N ASP A 131 20.18 -24.86 5.04
CA ASP A 131 20.26 -23.45 5.39
C ASP A 131 18.96 -22.71 5.01
N ASN A 132 18.64 -21.65 5.75
CA ASN A 132 17.60 -20.68 5.40
C ASN A 132 16.16 -21.24 5.32
N ILE A 133 15.85 -22.36 5.97
CA ILE A 133 14.47 -22.86 6.11
C ILE A 133 13.87 -22.42 7.45
N VAL A 134 12.62 -21.97 7.44
CA VAL A 134 11.85 -21.67 8.65
C VAL A 134 11.50 -22.97 9.38
N VAL A 135 12.05 -23.14 10.58
CA VAL A 135 11.89 -24.35 11.40
C VAL A 135 10.76 -24.21 12.41
N GLU A 136 10.57 -23.01 12.96
CA GLU A 136 9.57 -22.75 13.99
C GLU A 136 9.01 -21.34 13.82
N VAL A 137 7.70 -21.19 14.05
CA VAL A 137 7.02 -19.89 14.09
C VAL A 137 6.70 -19.56 15.54
N LEU A 138 7.40 -18.57 16.10
CA LEU A 138 7.19 -18.10 17.46
C LEU A 138 5.98 -17.20 17.56
N ARG A 139 5.76 -16.39 16.51
CA ARG A 139 4.65 -15.46 16.42
C ARG A 139 4.20 -15.36 14.97
N LYS A 140 2.92 -15.57 14.72
CA LYS A 140 2.37 -15.57 13.35
C LYS A 140 2.44 -14.19 12.70
N GLY A 141 2.64 -14.16 11.39
CA GLY A 141 2.54 -12.95 10.59
C GLY A 141 1.14 -12.78 10.02
N TYR A 142 0.74 -11.55 9.71
CA TYR A 142 -0.56 -11.26 9.09
C TYR A 142 -0.44 -10.24 7.96
N LYS A 143 -1.30 -10.39 6.95
CA LYS A 143 -1.53 -9.46 5.85
C LYS A 143 -2.96 -8.96 5.90
N PHE A 144 -3.20 -7.72 5.48
CA PHE A 144 -4.52 -7.13 5.32
C PHE A 144 -4.66 -6.64 3.89
N GLN A 145 -5.64 -7.18 3.15
CA GLN A 145 -5.89 -6.84 1.74
C GLN A 145 -4.60 -6.89 0.88
N GLY A 146 -3.76 -7.90 1.09
CA GLY A 146 -2.49 -8.09 0.38
C GLY A 146 -1.30 -7.28 0.93
N ARG A 147 -1.51 -6.29 1.81
CA ARG A 147 -0.44 -5.53 2.46
C ARG A 147 0.02 -6.22 3.74
N LEU A 148 1.33 -6.38 3.93
CA LEU A 148 1.88 -6.91 5.18
C LEU A 148 1.66 -5.91 6.32
N ILE A 149 0.97 -6.36 7.39
CA ILE A 149 0.73 -5.54 8.58
C ILE A 149 1.62 -5.94 9.75
N ARG A 150 2.02 -7.22 9.82
CA ARG A 150 2.94 -7.75 10.83
C ARG A 150 3.75 -8.91 10.24
N PRO A 151 5.10 -8.86 10.26
CA PRO A 151 5.91 -10.01 9.85
C PRO A 151 5.76 -11.16 10.86
N ALA A 152 5.94 -12.39 10.38
CA ALA A 152 6.03 -13.56 11.26
C ALA A 152 7.39 -13.57 11.98
N GLN A 153 7.42 -13.87 13.28
CA GLN A 153 8.68 -14.08 13.98
C GLN A 153 9.02 -15.56 13.98
N VAL A 154 10.20 -15.89 13.47
CA VAL A 154 10.56 -17.27 13.15
C VAL A 154 11.96 -17.64 13.61
N LYS A 155 12.19 -18.94 13.79
CA LYS A 155 13.52 -19.52 13.88
C LYS A 155 13.92 -20.11 12.53
N VAL A 156 15.12 -19.79 12.08
CA VAL A 156 15.64 -20.21 10.77
C VAL A 156 16.74 -21.25 10.96
N SER A 157 16.79 -22.24 10.09
CA SER A 157 17.81 -23.28 10.12
C SER A 157 19.14 -22.79 9.59
N LYS A 158 20.21 -23.23 10.24
CA LYS A 158 21.58 -23.13 9.77
C LYS A 158 22.18 -24.52 9.70
N LYS A 159 22.74 -24.87 8.56
CA LYS A 159 23.41 -26.14 8.30
C LYS A 159 24.60 -26.27 9.23
N VAL A 160 24.60 -27.33 10.03
CA VAL A 160 25.73 -27.66 10.90
C VAL A 160 26.86 -28.19 10.02
N GLN A 161 27.94 -27.42 9.89
CA GLN A 161 29.17 -27.92 9.27
C GLN A 161 29.96 -28.72 10.31
N ASN A 162 29.90 -30.05 10.24
CA ASN A 162 30.78 -30.91 11.01
C ASN A 162 32.21 -30.83 10.46
N SER A 163 32.98 -29.81 10.85
CA SER A 163 34.35 -29.61 10.37
C SER A 163 35.47 -29.83 11.40
N ASN A 164 35.22 -30.41 12.59
CA ASN A 164 36.27 -30.55 13.63
C ASN A 164 36.29 -31.90 14.37
N ILE A 165 36.45 -33.04 13.65
CA ILE A 165 36.90 -34.30 14.29
C ILE A 165 37.84 -35.02 13.32
N LYS A 166 39.11 -34.59 13.20
CA LYS A 166 40.17 -35.36 12.51
C LYS A 166 41.60 -34.89 12.80
N ILE A 167 42.02 -34.59 14.03
CA ILE A 167 43.46 -34.56 14.36
C ILE A 167 43.69 -34.98 15.83
N GLN A 168 43.95 -36.28 16.07
CA GLN A 168 44.89 -36.82 17.07
C GLN A 168 44.78 -38.36 17.09
N SER A 169 45.38 -39.02 16.10
CA SER A 169 45.72 -40.45 16.22
C SER A 169 47.19 -40.75 15.89
N ASP A 170 47.97 -39.76 15.44
CA ASP A 170 49.30 -40.02 14.87
C ASP A 170 50.40 -39.42 15.75
N VAL A 171 50.56 -39.93 16.97
CA VAL A 171 51.83 -39.89 17.72
C VAL A 171 52.00 -41.18 18.50
N LYS A 172 52.14 -42.30 17.80
CA LYS A 172 52.88 -43.49 18.28
C LYS A 172 53.51 -44.19 17.08
N ASN A 173 54.72 -43.75 16.76
CA ASN A 173 55.85 -44.61 16.43
C ASN A 173 57.14 -43.81 16.61
#